data_AF-A0A2A4NNA4-F1
#
_entry.id   AF-A0A2A4NNA4-F1
#
_cell.length_a   1.000
_cell.length_b   1.000
_cell.length_c   1.000
_cell.angle_alpha   90.00
_cell.angle_beta   90.00
_cell.angle_gamma   90.00
#
_symmetry.space_group_name_H-M   'P 1'
#
loop_
_entity.id
_entity.type
_entity.pdbx_description
1 polymer ?
#
loop_
_entity_poly.entity_id
_entity_poly.type
_entity_poly.pdbx_seq_one_letter_code
_entity_poly.pdbx_strand_id
1 'polypeptide(L)'
;MDQIDAHQHYWQPLRGDYDWMPMDNAVLARPWLPDDLAPELERHGVARTVLVQAAATVQETEYMLGIADATDSVAGVVGWVDFENPGDLAHLRRLAQHPKFCGVRPMIQDIADVDWMLREDVQWGFRALVDLDLTLDALGFTRHLDNFHTILTRYRDMRVVIDHIMKPPIGDHPKGLAIWQDGMARLAHDTSACCKLSGLVTEANEGWSIDDLRPYAAHVLEVFGADRVMWGSDWPVCQLRATYDDWRAAAETLTADLDPAAKAQVFGGTAARFYRL
;
A
#
# COMPACT_ATOMS: atom_id res chain seq x y z
N MET A 1 17.69 11.03 -7.37
CA MET A 1 16.53 10.98 -6.45
C MET A 1 16.64 9.66 -5.72
N ASP A 2 16.45 9.67 -4.41
CA ASP A 2 16.57 8.45 -3.62
C ASP A 2 15.49 7.45 -4.02
N GLN A 3 15.84 6.17 -4.09
CA GLN A 3 14.86 5.12 -4.33
C GLN A 3 14.09 4.80 -3.04
N ILE A 4 12.79 4.56 -3.16
CA ILE A 4 11.89 4.32 -2.04
C ILE A 4 11.06 3.07 -2.29
N ASP A 5 11.08 2.16 -1.33
CA ASP A 5 10.09 1.10 -1.23
C ASP A 5 8.84 1.63 -0.51
N ALA A 6 7.79 1.96 -1.27
CA ALA A 6 6.62 2.63 -0.72
C ALA A 6 5.64 1.69 0.02
N HIS A 7 5.95 0.40 0.14
CA HIS A 7 5.08 -0.55 0.84
C HIS A 7 5.86 -1.76 1.33
N GLN A 8 6.11 -1.82 2.63
CA GLN A 8 6.60 -3.02 3.30
C GLN A 8 6.01 -3.14 4.71
N HIS A 9 6.16 -4.32 5.30
CA HIS A 9 5.73 -4.65 6.65
C HIS A 9 6.89 -5.17 7.50
N TYR A 10 6.85 -4.86 8.80
CA TYR A 10 7.58 -5.58 9.83
C TYR A 10 6.58 -6.12 10.83
N TRP A 11 6.79 -7.34 11.30
CA TRP A 11 5.92 -7.93 12.31
C TRP A 11 6.66 -8.88 13.24
N GLN A 12 6.07 -9.07 14.41
CA GLN A 12 6.53 -10.01 15.43
C GLN A 12 5.32 -10.85 15.86
N PRO A 13 5.13 -12.09 15.37
CA PRO A 13 3.90 -12.86 15.61
C PRO A 13 3.55 -13.04 17.10
N LEU A 14 4.55 -12.99 17.99
CA LEU A 14 4.35 -13.03 19.44
C LEU A 14 3.56 -11.85 20.04
N ARG A 15 3.33 -10.76 19.28
CA ARG A 15 2.43 -9.67 19.69
C ARG A 15 0.98 -10.14 19.82
N GLY A 16 0.58 -11.16 19.05
CA GLY A 16 -0.70 -11.83 19.18
C GLY A 16 -1.91 -11.07 18.60
N ASP A 17 -1.69 -10.01 17.81
CA ASP A 17 -2.73 -9.18 17.19
C ASP A 17 -2.80 -9.30 15.65
N TYR A 18 -2.13 -10.30 15.08
CA TYR A 18 -2.11 -10.59 13.64
C TYR A 18 -3.15 -11.66 13.24
N ASP A 19 -4.44 -11.35 13.38
CA ASP A 19 -5.54 -12.32 13.21
C ASP A 19 -5.62 -12.97 11.80
N TRP A 20 -5.09 -12.32 10.78
CA TRP A 20 -5.06 -12.82 9.40
C TRP A 20 -3.92 -13.82 9.14
N MET A 21 -2.94 -13.92 10.04
CA MET A 21 -1.70 -14.66 9.80
C MET A 21 -1.90 -16.17 9.97
N PRO A 22 -1.73 -16.99 8.92
CA PRO A 22 -1.79 -18.44 9.05
C PRO A 22 -0.53 -18.96 9.75
N MET A 23 -0.70 -19.50 10.96
CA MET A 23 0.43 -19.94 11.81
C MET A 23 1.18 -21.17 11.27
N ASP A 24 0.61 -21.88 10.29
CA ASP A 24 1.25 -22.99 9.58
C ASP A 24 2.07 -22.54 8.36
N ASN A 25 2.03 -21.26 8.00
CA ASN A 25 2.82 -20.70 6.92
C ASN A 25 4.20 -20.25 7.41
N ALA A 26 5.26 -20.99 7.05
CA ALA A 26 6.63 -20.72 7.52
C ALA A 26 7.21 -19.36 7.06
N VAL A 27 6.69 -18.77 5.98
CA VAL A 27 7.10 -17.44 5.51
C VAL A 27 6.44 -16.37 6.36
N LEU A 28 5.14 -16.48 6.65
CA LEU A 28 4.41 -15.45 7.37
C LEU A 28 4.55 -15.56 8.89
N ALA A 29 4.49 -16.78 9.43
CA ALA A 29 4.47 -17.07 10.86
C ALA A 29 5.86 -17.00 11.54
N ARG A 30 6.65 -16.00 11.19
CA ARG A 30 7.96 -15.70 11.81
C ARG A 30 8.16 -14.19 11.94
N PRO A 31 9.11 -13.75 12.79
CA PRO A 31 9.53 -12.36 12.80
C PRO A 31 10.12 -11.95 11.46
N TRP A 32 9.75 -10.74 11.03
CA TRP A 32 10.39 -10.00 9.95
C TRP A 32 10.67 -8.60 10.46
N LEU A 33 11.95 -8.27 10.58
CA LEU A 33 12.46 -7.07 11.23
C LEU A 33 13.40 -6.30 10.29
N PRO A 34 13.80 -5.06 10.64
CA PRO A 34 14.70 -4.27 9.80
C PRO A 34 15.96 -4.99 9.31
N ASP A 35 16.61 -5.77 10.17
CA ASP A 35 17.83 -6.51 9.83
C ASP A 35 17.60 -7.59 8.76
N ASP A 36 16.36 -8.11 8.63
CA ASP A 36 16.03 -9.10 7.61
C ASP A 36 15.86 -8.45 6.21
N LEU A 37 15.39 -7.20 6.14
CA LEU A 37 15.18 -6.47 4.88
C LEU A 37 16.41 -5.67 4.45
N ALA A 38 17.24 -5.21 5.40
CA ALA A 38 18.39 -4.35 5.13
C ALA A 38 19.33 -4.85 4.01
N PRO A 39 19.68 -6.15 3.90
CA PRO A 39 20.53 -6.64 2.82
C PRO A 39 19.92 -6.46 1.42
N GLU A 40 18.60 -6.54 1.31
CA GLU A 40 17.89 -6.34 0.04
C GLU A 40 17.86 -4.85 -0.33
N LEU A 41 17.64 -3.97 0.65
CA LEU A 41 17.68 -2.51 0.45
C LEU A 41 19.06 -2.06 -0.04
N GLU A 42 20.14 -2.55 0.58
CA GLU A 42 21.50 -2.25 0.18
C GLU A 42 21.80 -2.73 -1.25
N ARG A 43 21.40 -3.97 -1.58
CA ARG A 43 21.62 -4.58 -2.90
C ARG A 43 20.97 -3.78 -4.03
N HIS A 44 19.77 -3.26 -3.82
CA HIS A 44 19.01 -2.51 -4.83
C HIS A 44 19.18 -0.99 -4.75
N GLY A 45 19.98 -0.49 -3.79
CA GLY A 45 20.15 0.94 -3.57
C GLY A 45 18.86 1.64 -3.16
N VAL A 46 17.97 0.94 -2.44
CA VAL A 46 16.76 1.51 -1.85
C VAL A 46 17.11 2.19 -0.55
N ALA A 47 17.06 3.52 -0.53
CA ALA A 47 17.52 4.30 0.61
C ALA A 47 16.46 4.42 1.72
N ARG A 48 15.18 4.36 1.34
CA ARG A 48 14.06 4.62 2.26
C ARG A 48 12.90 3.65 2.03
N THR A 49 12.10 3.43 3.05
CA THR A 49 10.88 2.62 3.01
C THR A 49 9.72 3.33 3.69
N VAL A 50 8.50 2.95 3.31
CA VAL A 50 7.27 3.26 4.03
C VAL A 50 6.79 1.98 4.71
N LEU A 51 6.78 2.00 6.04
CA LEU A 51 6.34 0.90 6.89
C LEU A 51 4.81 0.98 7.08
N VAL A 52 4.09 -0.03 6.61
CA VAL A 52 2.62 -0.06 6.62
C VAL A 52 2.13 -1.05 7.68
N GLN A 53 1.05 -0.72 8.38
CA GLN A 53 0.45 -1.56 9.42
C GLN A 53 0.18 -2.99 8.93
N ALA A 54 0.46 -3.98 9.77
CA ALA A 54 0.12 -5.38 9.52
C ALA A 54 -0.94 -5.91 10.49
N ALA A 55 -1.46 -5.11 11.42
CA ALA A 55 -2.54 -5.48 12.33
C ALA A 55 -3.49 -4.30 12.57
N ALA A 56 -4.77 -4.62 12.78
CA ALA A 56 -5.84 -3.65 13.00
C ALA A 56 -5.88 -3.15 14.47
N THR A 57 -4.74 -2.66 14.97
CA THR A 57 -4.63 -2.12 16.34
C THR A 57 -3.84 -0.81 16.36
N VAL A 58 -4.22 0.09 17.29
CA VAL A 58 -3.43 1.30 17.56
C VAL A 58 -2.04 0.93 18.11
N GLN A 59 -1.96 -0.18 18.85
CA GLN A 59 -0.71 -0.71 19.41
C GLN A 59 0.28 -1.15 18.32
N GLU A 60 -0.20 -1.62 17.17
CA GLU A 60 0.66 -1.89 16.01
C GLU A 60 1.24 -0.61 15.43
N THR A 61 0.42 0.44 15.33
CA THR A 61 0.91 1.76 14.90
C THR A 61 2.01 2.27 15.81
N GLU A 62 1.83 2.18 17.13
CA GLU A 62 2.83 2.62 18.11
C GLU A 62 4.12 1.79 18.03
N TYR A 63 3.99 0.48 17.81
CA TYR A 63 5.12 -0.42 17.61
C TYR A 63 5.92 -0.06 16.35
N MET A 64 5.26 0.17 15.22
CA MET A 64 5.90 0.58 13.98
C MET A 64 6.59 1.94 14.09
N LEU A 65 6.00 2.90 14.81
CA LEU A 65 6.65 4.19 15.06
C LEU A 65 7.93 4.00 15.89
N GLY A 66 7.92 3.10 16.88
CA GLY A 66 9.12 2.72 17.62
C GLY A 66 10.22 2.08 16.73
N ILE A 67 9.84 1.23 15.77
CA ILE A 67 10.78 0.70 14.76
C ILE A 67 11.33 1.85 13.91
N ALA A 68 10.45 2.75 13.47
CA ALA A 68 10.82 3.87 12.61
C ALA A 68 11.82 4.80 13.30
N ASP A 69 11.68 5.06 14.59
CA ASP A 69 12.65 5.86 15.36
C ASP A 69 14.02 5.19 15.49
N ALA A 70 14.06 3.86 15.49
CA ALA A 70 15.29 3.07 15.61
C ALA A 70 15.93 2.68 14.26
N THR A 71 15.25 2.93 13.14
CA THR A 71 15.65 2.46 11.81
C THR A 71 15.65 3.60 10.80
N ASP A 72 16.84 4.06 10.39
CA ASP A 72 17.00 5.21 9.49
C ASP A 72 16.34 5.00 8.12
N SER A 73 16.32 3.77 7.59
CA SER A 73 15.70 3.48 6.31
C SER A 73 14.17 3.60 6.35
N VAL A 74 13.51 3.55 7.52
CA VAL A 74 12.06 3.77 7.61
C VAL A 74 11.79 5.27 7.64
N ALA A 75 11.32 5.81 6.51
CA ALA A 75 11.09 7.25 6.34
C ALA A 75 9.66 7.67 6.72
N GLY A 76 8.69 6.75 6.59
CA GLY A 76 7.29 7.00 6.91
C GLY A 76 6.58 5.77 7.44
N VAL A 77 5.52 6.00 8.21
CA VAL A 77 4.66 4.97 8.80
C VAL A 77 3.21 5.24 8.42
N VAL A 78 2.55 4.23 7.86
CA VAL A 78 1.10 4.21 7.65
C VAL A 78 0.49 3.29 8.69
N GLY A 79 -0.18 3.87 9.68
CA GLY A 79 -0.74 3.16 10.82
C GLY A 79 -2.18 2.72 10.63
N TRP A 80 -2.85 2.53 11.76
CA TRP A 80 -4.23 2.10 11.89
C TRP A 80 -4.88 2.81 13.08
N VAL A 81 -6.14 3.19 12.91
CA VAL A 81 -7.06 3.60 13.98
C VAL A 81 -8.44 3.03 13.66
N ASP A 82 -9.27 2.81 14.67
CA ASP A 82 -10.59 2.23 14.47
C ASP A 82 -11.60 3.28 14.00
N PHE A 83 -12.01 3.24 12.74
CA PHE A 83 -13.02 4.16 12.22
C PHE A 83 -14.42 3.88 12.77
N GLU A 84 -14.68 2.69 13.33
CA GLU A 84 -15.96 2.37 13.99
C GLU A 84 -16.04 2.95 15.41
N ASN A 85 -14.91 3.41 15.97
CA ASN A 85 -14.85 4.07 17.26
C ASN A 85 -14.49 5.56 17.11
N PRO A 86 -15.46 6.49 17.11
CA PRO A 86 -15.18 7.94 17.06
C PRO A 86 -14.25 8.47 18.16
N GLY A 87 -14.07 7.74 19.27
CA GLY A 87 -13.10 8.05 20.31
C GLY A 87 -11.64 8.00 19.82
N ASP A 88 -11.36 7.22 18.77
CA ASP A 88 -10.02 7.06 18.19
C ASP A 88 -9.51 8.32 17.48
N LEU A 89 -10.36 9.34 17.29
CA LEU A 89 -9.92 10.67 16.90
C LEU A 89 -8.82 11.22 17.84
N ALA A 90 -8.87 10.87 19.13
CA ALA A 90 -7.83 11.25 20.08
C ALA A 90 -6.49 10.55 19.78
N HIS A 91 -6.53 9.26 19.39
CA HIS A 91 -5.34 8.54 18.95
C HIS A 91 -4.79 9.14 17.66
N LEU A 92 -5.64 9.38 16.66
CA LEU A 92 -5.22 9.96 15.38
C LEU A 92 -4.54 11.33 15.54
N ARG A 93 -5.11 12.22 16.36
CA ARG A 93 -4.52 13.55 16.66
C ARG A 93 -3.16 13.46 17.35
N ARG A 94 -2.99 12.49 18.25
CA ARG A 94 -1.71 12.25 18.93
C ARG A 94 -0.68 11.68 17.96
N LEU A 95 -1.05 10.68 17.16
CA LEU A 95 -0.18 10.05 16.18
C LEU A 95 0.28 11.04 15.09
N ALA A 96 -0.61 11.95 14.66
CA ALA A 96 -0.29 13.01 13.70
C ALA A 96 0.83 13.97 14.15
N GLN A 97 1.19 13.99 15.43
CA GLN A 97 2.31 14.79 15.94
C GLN A 97 3.66 14.10 15.73
N HIS A 98 3.67 12.81 15.39
CA HIS A 98 4.90 12.06 15.16
C HIS A 98 5.46 12.38 13.76
N PRO A 99 6.76 12.76 13.63
CA PRO A 99 7.32 13.25 12.37
C PRO A 99 7.29 12.21 11.23
N LYS A 100 7.29 10.93 11.57
CA LYS A 100 7.22 9.81 10.61
C LYS A 100 5.80 9.26 10.40
N PHE A 101 4.77 9.76 11.07
CA PHE A 101 3.40 9.25 10.87
C PHE A 101 2.75 9.93 9.67
N CYS A 102 2.50 9.17 8.61
CA CYS A 102 2.04 9.70 7.33
C CYS A 102 0.52 9.61 7.16
N GLY A 103 -0.10 8.58 7.70
CA GLY A 103 -1.51 8.28 7.45
C GLY A 103 -1.97 6.95 8.00
N VAL A 104 -3.12 6.48 7.54
CA VAL A 104 -3.74 5.25 8.01
C VAL A 104 -4.24 4.35 6.89
N ARG A 105 -4.33 3.06 7.17
CA ARG A 105 -4.85 2.02 6.28
C ARG A 105 -5.91 1.15 6.98
N PRO A 106 -7.21 1.48 6.87
CA PRO A 106 -8.28 0.57 7.27
C PRO A 106 -8.21 -0.73 6.45
N MET A 107 -8.34 -1.89 7.09
CA MET A 107 -8.26 -3.21 6.43
C MET A 107 -9.58 -3.60 5.74
N ILE A 108 -10.08 -2.73 4.85
CA ILE A 108 -11.41 -2.86 4.22
C ILE A 108 -11.57 -4.19 3.49
N GLN A 109 -10.49 -4.74 2.92
CA GLN A 109 -10.52 -6.04 2.24
C GLN A 109 -11.11 -7.18 3.09
N ASP A 110 -10.90 -7.12 4.42
CA ASP A 110 -11.27 -8.17 5.38
C ASP A 110 -12.58 -7.85 6.12
N ILE A 111 -13.16 -6.67 5.88
CA ILE A 111 -14.46 -6.29 6.41
C ILE A 111 -15.56 -6.93 5.57
N ALA A 112 -16.49 -7.63 6.22
CA ALA A 112 -17.55 -8.39 5.54
C ALA A 112 -18.52 -7.50 4.75
N ASP A 113 -18.79 -6.28 5.26
CA ASP A 113 -19.62 -5.29 4.59
C ASP A 113 -18.81 -4.58 3.49
N VAL A 114 -19.10 -4.90 2.23
CA VAL A 114 -18.48 -4.28 1.04
C VAL A 114 -18.71 -2.76 1.02
N ASP A 115 -19.84 -2.31 1.59
CA ASP A 115 -20.24 -0.91 1.66
C ASP A 115 -19.78 -0.22 2.95
N TRP A 116 -18.94 -0.88 3.77
CA TRP A 116 -18.51 -0.38 5.08
C TRP A 116 -18.05 1.08 5.04
N MET A 117 -17.22 1.44 4.06
CA MET A 117 -16.67 2.80 3.94
C MET A 117 -17.72 3.87 3.64
N LEU A 118 -18.92 3.47 3.19
CA LEU A 118 -20.04 4.37 2.90
C LEU A 118 -20.93 4.62 4.11
N ARG A 119 -20.82 3.82 5.17
CA ARG A 119 -21.62 3.97 6.40
C ARG A 119 -21.41 5.34 7.02
N GLU A 120 -22.47 5.92 7.58
CA GLU A 120 -22.44 7.27 8.17
C GLU A 120 -21.51 7.36 9.39
N ASP A 121 -21.47 6.29 10.18
CA ASP A 121 -20.74 6.23 11.46
C ASP A 121 -19.23 6.13 11.31
N VAL A 122 -18.70 5.81 10.13
CA VAL A 122 -17.25 5.81 9.84
C VAL A 122 -16.75 7.07 9.12
N GLN A 123 -17.67 7.95 8.68
CA GLN A 123 -17.33 9.13 7.88
C GLN A 123 -16.44 10.13 8.62
N TRP A 124 -16.47 10.12 9.95
CA TRP A 124 -15.59 10.98 10.74
C TRP A 124 -14.11 10.68 10.48
N GLY A 125 -13.75 9.42 10.21
CA GLY A 125 -12.37 9.01 9.97
C GLY A 125 -11.82 9.66 8.71
N PHE A 126 -12.54 9.56 7.58
CA PHE A 126 -12.16 10.22 6.32
C PHE A 126 -12.07 11.74 6.46
N ARG A 127 -13.02 12.39 7.15
CA ARG A 127 -12.94 13.82 7.44
C ARG A 127 -11.71 14.17 8.27
N ALA A 128 -11.41 13.38 9.29
CA ALA A 128 -10.26 13.61 10.15
C ALA A 128 -8.93 13.48 9.38
N LEU A 129 -8.83 12.59 8.39
CA LEU A 129 -7.65 12.52 7.53
C LEU A 129 -7.46 13.79 6.69
N VAL A 130 -8.54 14.38 6.19
CA VAL A 130 -8.46 15.68 5.49
C VAL A 130 -8.04 16.78 6.48
N ASP A 131 -8.71 16.89 7.62
CA ASP A 131 -8.48 17.95 8.62
C ASP A 131 -7.07 17.92 9.21
N LEU A 132 -6.50 16.71 9.38
CA LEU A 132 -5.16 16.50 9.91
C LEU A 132 -4.09 16.39 8.81
N ASP A 133 -4.49 16.51 7.54
CA ASP A 133 -3.63 16.36 6.37
C ASP A 133 -2.81 15.06 6.43
N LEU A 134 -3.50 13.94 6.66
CA LEU A 134 -2.96 12.58 6.69
C LEU A 134 -3.35 11.81 5.43
N THR A 135 -2.56 10.81 5.04
CA THR A 135 -2.88 9.96 3.89
C THR A 135 -3.87 8.85 4.24
N LEU A 136 -4.66 8.45 3.26
CA LEU A 136 -5.37 7.18 3.24
C LEU A 136 -4.67 6.22 2.28
N ASP A 137 -4.27 5.07 2.78
CA ASP A 137 -3.85 3.95 1.95
C ASP A 137 -5.09 3.05 1.72
N ALA A 138 -5.59 3.04 0.49
CA ALA A 138 -6.85 2.42 0.10
C ALA A 138 -6.63 0.94 -0.24
N LEU A 139 -6.72 0.08 0.77
CA LEU A 139 -6.63 -1.37 0.65
C LEU A 139 -8.00 -2.00 0.34
N GLY A 140 -8.11 -2.72 -0.77
CA GLY A 140 -9.33 -3.44 -1.14
C GLY A 140 -9.14 -4.32 -2.36
N PHE A 141 -10.23 -4.98 -2.77
CA PHE A 141 -10.35 -5.71 -4.04
C PHE A 141 -11.13 -4.91 -5.10
N THR A 142 -11.11 -5.44 -6.33
CA THR A 142 -11.90 -4.96 -7.49
C THR A 142 -13.36 -4.64 -7.16
N ARG A 143 -14.00 -5.40 -6.26
CA ARG A 143 -15.40 -5.17 -5.83
C ARG A 143 -15.64 -3.83 -5.12
N HIS A 144 -14.59 -3.18 -4.59
CA HIS A 144 -14.71 -1.90 -3.87
C HIS A 144 -14.39 -0.68 -4.74
N LEU A 145 -14.11 -0.84 -6.04
CA LEU A 145 -13.73 0.27 -6.93
C LEU A 145 -14.78 1.39 -6.94
N ASP A 146 -16.08 1.04 -6.95
CA ASP A 146 -17.17 2.01 -6.91
C ASP A 146 -17.31 2.70 -5.54
N ASN A 147 -17.08 1.97 -4.45
CA ASN A 147 -17.08 2.50 -3.10
C ASN A 147 -15.95 3.52 -2.92
N PHE A 148 -14.74 3.17 -3.35
CA PHE A 148 -13.60 4.10 -3.33
C PHE A 148 -13.83 5.30 -4.24
N HIS A 149 -14.40 5.11 -5.42
CA HIS A 149 -14.76 6.24 -6.29
C HIS A 149 -15.72 7.20 -5.59
N THR A 150 -16.73 6.68 -4.90
CA THR A 150 -17.67 7.48 -4.11
C THR A 150 -16.98 8.25 -2.98
N ILE A 151 -16.08 7.61 -2.23
CA ILE A 151 -15.37 8.25 -1.11
C ILE A 151 -14.37 9.30 -1.59
N LEU A 152 -13.59 9.00 -2.62
CA LEU A 152 -12.56 9.91 -3.14
C LEU A 152 -13.18 11.12 -3.85
N THR A 153 -14.37 10.97 -4.45
CA THR A 153 -15.11 12.10 -5.02
C THR A 153 -15.84 12.93 -3.96
N ARG A 154 -16.24 12.31 -2.83
CA ARG A 154 -16.81 13.00 -1.67
C ARG A 154 -15.76 13.84 -0.92
N TYR A 155 -14.57 13.29 -0.72
CA TYR A 155 -13.46 13.94 0.00
C TYR A 155 -12.30 14.24 -0.95
N ARG A 156 -12.50 15.19 -1.87
CA ARG A 156 -11.53 15.48 -2.95
C ARG A 156 -10.17 15.97 -2.47
N ASP A 157 -10.11 16.56 -1.27
CA ASP A 157 -8.87 17.05 -0.67
C ASP A 157 -8.09 15.94 0.07
N MET A 158 -8.68 14.75 0.23
CA MET A 158 -8.02 13.62 0.89
C MET A 158 -6.87 13.10 0.02
N ARG A 159 -5.68 12.99 0.61
CA ARG A 159 -4.53 12.39 -0.05
C ARG A 159 -4.66 10.87 -0.01
N VAL A 160 -4.90 10.26 -1.17
CA VAL A 160 -5.13 8.81 -1.26
C VAL A 160 -4.11 8.13 -2.15
N VAL A 161 -3.64 6.96 -1.73
CA VAL A 161 -2.92 6.02 -2.57
C VAL A 161 -3.66 4.69 -2.60
N ILE A 162 -3.86 4.15 -3.80
CA ILE A 162 -4.48 2.84 -4.01
C ILE A 162 -3.42 1.76 -3.78
N ASP A 163 -3.67 0.89 -2.81
CA ASP A 163 -2.77 -0.23 -2.50
C ASP A 163 -2.88 -1.34 -3.55
N HIS A 164 -1.74 -1.92 -3.91
CA HIS A 164 -1.60 -3.10 -4.79
C HIS A 164 -2.45 -3.05 -6.06
N ILE A 165 -2.53 -1.88 -6.69
CA ILE A 165 -3.37 -1.61 -7.85
C ILE A 165 -4.83 -2.12 -7.70
N MET A 166 -5.39 -2.10 -6.48
CA MET A 166 -6.72 -2.64 -6.13
C MET A 166 -6.88 -4.16 -6.35
N LYS A 167 -5.78 -4.92 -6.17
CA LYS A 167 -5.74 -6.40 -6.17
C LYS A 167 -6.51 -7.01 -7.35
N PRO A 168 -6.02 -6.81 -8.59
CA PRO A 168 -6.68 -7.31 -9.79
C PRO A 168 -6.74 -8.84 -9.79
N PRO A 169 -7.70 -9.44 -10.50
CA PRO A 169 -7.86 -10.88 -10.58
C PRO A 169 -6.83 -11.53 -11.53
N ILE A 170 -5.53 -11.40 -11.26
CA ILE A 170 -4.46 -11.87 -12.15
C ILE A 170 -4.54 -13.40 -12.33
N GLY A 171 -4.71 -14.15 -11.25
CA GLY A 171 -4.84 -15.62 -11.30
C GLY A 171 -6.04 -16.13 -12.12
N ASP A 172 -7.07 -15.31 -12.31
CA ASP A 172 -8.28 -15.64 -13.07
C ASP A 172 -8.31 -15.03 -14.48
N HIS A 173 -7.19 -14.46 -14.95
CA HIS A 173 -7.09 -13.79 -16.24
C HIS A 173 -7.67 -14.65 -17.39
N PRO A 174 -8.47 -14.06 -18.32
CA PRO A 174 -8.85 -12.65 -18.43
C PRO A 174 -10.14 -12.27 -17.69
N LYS A 175 -10.68 -13.12 -16.80
CA LYS A 175 -11.95 -12.85 -16.12
C LYS A 175 -11.81 -11.66 -15.17
N GLY A 176 -12.75 -10.72 -15.25
CA GLY A 176 -12.76 -9.53 -14.39
C GLY A 176 -11.76 -8.44 -14.78
N LEU A 177 -10.89 -8.66 -15.77
CA LEU A 177 -9.90 -7.67 -16.22
C LEU A 177 -10.57 -6.36 -16.64
N ALA A 178 -11.60 -6.40 -17.50
CA ALA A 178 -12.27 -5.19 -17.99
C ALA A 178 -12.92 -4.38 -16.85
N ILE A 179 -13.56 -5.05 -15.90
CA ILE A 179 -14.19 -4.39 -14.74
C ILE A 179 -13.14 -3.66 -13.91
N TRP A 180 -12.01 -4.33 -13.65
CA TRP A 180 -10.89 -3.72 -12.94
C TRP A 180 -10.28 -2.55 -13.72
N GLN A 181 -10.06 -2.70 -15.03
CA GLN A 181 -9.50 -1.66 -15.88
C GLN A 181 -10.38 -0.40 -15.88
N ASP A 182 -11.69 -0.57 -16.07
CA ASP A 182 -12.66 0.53 -16.12
C ASP A 182 -12.72 1.26 -14.77
N GLY A 183 -12.76 0.52 -13.65
CA GLY A 183 -12.78 1.13 -12.33
C GLY A 183 -11.48 1.87 -11.98
N MET A 184 -10.32 1.30 -12.32
CA MET A 184 -9.03 1.97 -12.14
C MET A 184 -8.90 3.22 -13.01
N ALA A 185 -9.37 3.16 -14.27
CA ALA A 185 -9.37 4.32 -15.16
C ALA A 185 -10.28 5.45 -14.65
N ARG A 186 -11.44 5.11 -14.07
CA ARG A 186 -12.34 6.08 -13.42
C ARG A 186 -11.69 6.73 -12.20
N LEU A 187 -11.07 5.93 -11.32
CA LEU A 187 -10.33 6.48 -10.18
C LEU A 187 -9.20 7.42 -10.63
N ALA A 188 -8.46 7.04 -11.67
CA ALA A 188 -7.38 7.85 -12.21
C ALA A 188 -7.84 9.16 -12.83
N HIS A 189 -8.97 9.17 -13.55
CA HIS A 189 -9.53 10.37 -14.20
C HIS A 189 -10.26 11.30 -13.23
N ASP A 190 -11.09 10.77 -12.34
CA ASP A 190 -12.04 11.57 -11.56
C ASP A 190 -11.46 12.07 -10.23
N THR A 191 -10.26 11.60 -9.87
CA THR A 191 -9.61 11.85 -8.58
C THR A 191 -8.11 12.14 -8.73
N SER A 192 -7.50 12.69 -7.68
CA SER A 192 -6.06 12.92 -7.58
C SER A 192 -5.30 11.74 -6.93
N ALA A 193 -5.94 10.58 -6.79
CA ALA A 193 -5.32 9.43 -6.14
C ALA A 193 -4.03 9.00 -6.85
N CYS A 194 -3.06 8.59 -6.03
CA CYS A 194 -1.88 7.85 -6.49
C CYS A 194 -2.18 6.34 -6.47
N CYS A 195 -1.30 5.54 -7.03
CA CYS A 195 -1.42 4.09 -7.08
C CYS A 195 -0.07 3.42 -6.77
N LYS A 196 -0.09 2.39 -5.94
CA LYS A 196 1.10 1.55 -5.71
C LYS A 196 1.15 0.41 -6.71
N LEU A 197 2.27 0.30 -7.43
CA LEU A 197 2.68 -0.88 -8.17
C LEU A 197 3.36 -1.84 -7.19
N SER A 198 2.56 -2.58 -6.42
CA SER A 198 2.98 -3.50 -5.35
C SER A 198 2.05 -4.72 -5.28
N GLY A 199 2.46 -5.81 -4.65
CA GLY A 199 1.59 -6.98 -4.37
C GLY A 199 1.03 -7.73 -5.59
N LEU A 200 1.49 -7.46 -6.82
CA LEU A 200 0.96 -8.13 -8.02
C LEU A 200 1.29 -9.63 -8.03
N VAL A 201 2.50 -10.00 -7.60
CA VAL A 201 2.96 -11.40 -7.63
C VAL A 201 2.10 -12.32 -6.79
N THR A 202 1.50 -11.81 -5.70
CA THR A 202 0.60 -12.55 -4.80
C THR A 202 -0.82 -12.68 -5.31
N GLU A 203 -1.25 -11.83 -6.25
CA GLU A 203 -2.53 -11.97 -6.96
C GLU A 203 -2.44 -12.90 -8.18
N ALA A 204 -1.20 -13.25 -8.59
CA ALA A 204 -0.93 -14.18 -9.68
C ALA A 204 -0.87 -15.64 -9.19
N ASN A 205 -1.00 -16.58 -10.14
CA ASN A 205 -0.84 -18.01 -9.88
C ASN A 205 0.64 -18.37 -9.61
N GLU A 206 0.87 -19.56 -9.05
CA GLU A 206 2.21 -20.12 -8.96
C GLU A 206 2.85 -20.28 -10.34
N GLY A 207 4.14 -20.01 -10.44
CA GLY A 207 4.86 -20.03 -11.72
C GLY A 207 4.52 -18.85 -12.65
N TRP A 208 4.01 -17.75 -12.10
CA TRP A 208 3.75 -16.51 -12.83
C TRP A 208 4.96 -16.06 -13.67
N SER A 209 4.65 -15.36 -14.75
CA SER A 209 5.61 -14.73 -15.65
C SER A 209 5.35 -13.23 -15.73
N ILE A 210 6.31 -12.48 -16.30
CA ILE A 210 6.14 -11.04 -16.52
C ILE A 210 4.92 -10.74 -17.39
N ASP A 211 4.60 -11.62 -18.34
CA ASP A 211 3.48 -11.40 -19.26
C ASP A 211 2.11 -11.55 -18.57
N ASP A 212 2.03 -12.25 -17.44
CA ASP A 212 0.81 -12.29 -16.61
C ASP A 212 0.59 -10.95 -15.90
N LEU A 213 1.66 -10.26 -15.52
CA LEU A 213 1.61 -9.00 -14.79
C LEU A 213 1.50 -7.77 -15.72
N ARG A 214 2.06 -7.88 -16.93
CA ARG A 214 2.20 -6.79 -17.91
C ARG A 214 0.88 -6.06 -18.23
N PRO A 215 -0.26 -6.73 -18.48
CA PRO A 215 -1.51 -6.04 -18.78
C PRO A 215 -1.95 -5.10 -17.67
N TYR A 216 -1.72 -5.49 -16.41
CA TYR A 216 -2.15 -4.73 -15.23
C TYR A 216 -1.21 -3.56 -14.94
N ALA A 217 0.10 -3.79 -15.00
CA ALA A 217 1.09 -2.73 -14.81
C ALA A 217 1.01 -1.67 -15.92
N ALA A 218 0.87 -2.11 -17.19
CA ALA A 218 0.74 -1.19 -18.33
C ALA A 218 -0.50 -0.31 -18.21
N HIS A 219 -1.65 -0.89 -17.86
CA HIS A 219 -2.89 -0.13 -17.67
C HIS A 219 -2.76 0.94 -16.59
N VAL A 220 -2.19 0.59 -15.43
CA VAL A 220 -2.01 1.55 -14.32
C VAL A 220 -1.04 2.68 -14.70
N LEU A 221 0.07 2.35 -15.36
CA LEU A 221 1.01 3.36 -15.85
C LEU A 221 0.38 4.28 -16.89
N GLU A 222 -0.48 3.75 -17.77
CA GLU A 222 -1.20 4.52 -18.78
C GLU A 222 -2.19 5.50 -18.16
N VAL A 223 -3.06 5.04 -17.24
CA VAL A 223 -4.17 5.87 -16.74
C VAL A 223 -3.77 6.79 -15.58
N PHE A 224 -2.84 6.38 -14.72
CA PHE A 224 -2.36 7.24 -13.62
C PHE A 224 -1.21 8.15 -14.04
N GLY A 225 -0.35 7.68 -14.95
CA GLY A 225 0.92 8.30 -15.28
C GLY A 225 1.99 8.05 -14.21
N ALA A 226 3.26 8.05 -14.62
CA ALA A 226 4.39 7.76 -13.73
C ALA A 226 4.46 8.70 -12.50
N ASP A 227 4.01 9.95 -12.64
CA ASP A 227 3.96 10.92 -11.54
C ASP A 227 2.97 10.56 -10.42
N ARG A 228 2.06 9.60 -10.66
CA ARG A 228 1.09 9.12 -9.66
C ARG A 228 1.21 7.63 -9.38
N VAL A 229 2.19 6.95 -9.96
CA VAL A 229 2.52 5.56 -9.65
C VAL A 229 3.77 5.51 -8.77
N MET A 230 3.75 4.70 -7.72
CA MET A 230 4.90 4.45 -6.86
C MET A 230 5.12 2.94 -6.68
N TRP A 231 6.36 2.48 -6.70
CA TRP A 231 6.68 1.07 -6.48
C TRP A 231 6.71 0.74 -4.98
N GLY A 232 6.26 -0.46 -4.63
CA GLY A 232 6.41 -1.02 -3.29
C GLY A 232 6.63 -2.53 -3.38
N SER A 233 7.43 -3.09 -2.48
CA SER A 233 7.77 -4.50 -2.51
C SER A 233 6.62 -5.39 -2.05
N ASP A 234 5.79 -4.89 -1.12
CA ASP A 234 4.90 -5.71 -0.30
C ASP A 234 5.66 -6.78 0.49
N TRP A 235 6.94 -6.52 0.79
CA TRP A 235 7.74 -7.43 1.61
C TRP A 235 7.22 -7.41 3.06
N PRO A 236 7.18 -8.56 3.75
CA PRO A 236 7.63 -9.88 3.32
C PRO A 236 6.52 -10.71 2.67
N VAL A 237 5.31 -10.17 2.48
CA VAL A 237 4.16 -10.88 1.86
C VAL A 237 4.51 -11.33 0.44
N CYS A 238 5.26 -10.53 -0.32
CA CYS A 238 5.73 -10.91 -1.65
C CYS A 238 6.50 -12.25 -1.68
N GLN A 239 7.15 -12.64 -0.57
CA GLN A 239 7.90 -13.89 -0.43
C GLN A 239 7.04 -15.15 -0.55
N LEU A 240 5.71 -15.03 -0.52
CA LEU A 240 4.80 -16.12 -0.87
C LEU A 240 4.89 -16.56 -2.33
N ARG A 241 5.38 -15.67 -3.21
CA ARG A 241 5.39 -15.88 -4.67
C ARG A 241 6.68 -15.45 -5.37
N ALA A 242 7.52 -14.64 -4.74
CA ALA A 242 8.74 -14.10 -5.33
C ALA A 242 9.73 -13.65 -4.24
N THR A 243 11.04 -13.76 -4.48
CA THR A 243 12.00 -13.04 -3.64
C THR A 243 11.87 -11.52 -3.85
N TYR A 244 12.47 -10.72 -2.96
CA TYR A 244 12.56 -9.26 -3.17
C TYR A 244 13.25 -8.95 -4.50
N ASP A 245 14.38 -9.62 -4.78
CA ASP A 245 15.12 -9.54 -6.04
C ASP A 245 14.22 -9.82 -7.26
N ASP A 246 13.48 -10.94 -7.24
CA ASP A 246 12.62 -11.34 -8.36
C ASP A 246 11.52 -10.32 -8.63
N TRP A 247 10.84 -9.84 -7.57
CA TRP A 247 9.79 -8.84 -7.72
C TRP A 247 10.37 -7.50 -8.18
N ARG A 248 11.54 -7.11 -7.67
CA ARG A 248 12.21 -5.87 -8.08
C ARG A 248 12.61 -5.91 -9.55
N ALA A 249 13.22 -7.00 -10.01
CA ALA A 249 13.57 -7.20 -11.42
C ALA A 249 12.33 -7.24 -12.32
N ALA A 250 11.23 -7.82 -11.84
CA ALA A 250 9.96 -7.81 -12.56
C ALA A 250 9.43 -6.38 -12.73
N ALA A 251 9.41 -5.57 -11.66
CA ALA A 251 8.98 -4.17 -11.73
C ALA A 251 9.84 -3.32 -12.69
N GLU A 252 11.15 -3.54 -12.72
CA GLU A 252 12.06 -2.88 -13.66
C GLU A 252 11.77 -3.28 -15.12
N THR A 253 11.43 -4.55 -15.35
CA THR A 253 11.03 -5.05 -16.67
C THR A 253 9.67 -4.46 -17.09
N LEU A 254 8.71 -4.37 -16.16
CA LEU A 254 7.37 -3.82 -16.41
C LEU A 254 7.39 -2.32 -16.69
N THR A 255 8.42 -1.61 -16.23
CA THR A 255 8.61 -0.18 -16.43
C THR A 255 9.68 0.14 -17.48
N ALA A 256 10.19 -0.87 -18.21
CA ALA A 256 11.35 -0.74 -19.09
C ALA A 256 11.18 0.33 -20.18
N ASP A 257 9.96 0.53 -20.68
CA ASP A 257 9.63 1.47 -21.76
C ASP A 257 9.52 2.94 -21.28
N LEU A 258 9.49 3.18 -19.97
CA LEU A 258 9.50 4.52 -19.41
C LEU A 258 10.87 5.19 -19.60
N ASP A 259 10.85 6.49 -19.85
CA ASP A 259 12.08 7.28 -19.85
C ASP A 259 12.70 7.34 -18.43
N PRO A 260 13.99 7.72 -18.30
CA PRO A 260 14.66 7.74 -17.00
C PRO A 260 14.00 8.64 -15.95
N ALA A 261 13.36 9.75 -16.35
CA ALA A 261 12.71 10.66 -15.43
C ALA A 261 11.40 10.05 -14.89
N ALA A 262 10.59 9.45 -15.76
CA ALA A 262 9.39 8.72 -15.39
C ALA A 262 9.70 7.52 -14.49
N LYS A 263 10.76 6.74 -14.79
CA LYS A 263 11.22 5.66 -13.89
C LYS A 263 11.59 6.18 -12.50
N ALA A 264 12.29 7.32 -12.43
CA ALA A 264 12.66 7.92 -11.15
C ALA A 264 11.43 8.36 -10.33
N GLN A 265 10.30 8.71 -10.97
CA GLN A 265 9.04 8.95 -10.26
C GLN A 265 8.49 7.66 -9.67
N VAL A 266 8.38 6.59 -10.46
CA VAL A 266 7.86 5.29 -10.02
C VAL A 266 8.67 4.73 -8.86
N PHE A 267 10.00 4.73 -8.95
CA PHE A 267 10.87 4.10 -7.95
C PHE A 267 11.23 5.00 -6.77
N GLY A 268 10.66 6.20 -6.64
CA GLY A 268 10.85 6.99 -5.42
C GLY A 268 10.24 8.38 -5.44
N GLY A 269 10.26 9.08 -6.57
CA GLY A 269 9.82 10.48 -6.64
C GLY A 269 8.36 10.70 -6.28
N THR A 270 7.48 9.81 -6.73
CA THR A 270 6.05 9.85 -6.40
C THR A 270 5.83 9.60 -4.92
N ALA A 271 6.49 8.59 -4.33
CA ALA A 271 6.37 8.27 -2.91
C ALA A 271 6.90 9.42 -2.02
N ALA A 272 8.08 9.96 -2.33
CA ALA A 272 8.68 11.08 -1.59
C ALA A 272 7.73 12.29 -1.54
N ARG A 273 7.14 12.62 -2.69
CA ARG A 273 6.25 13.78 -2.82
C ARG A 273 4.87 13.54 -2.19
N PHE A 274 4.32 12.33 -2.34
CA PHE A 274 3.00 11.97 -1.78
C PHE A 274 3.03 11.91 -0.24
N TYR A 275 4.01 11.20 0.33
CA TYR A 275 4.15 11.02 1.78
C TYR A 275 4.93 12.12 2.49
N ARG A 276 5.57 13.04 1.75
CA ARG A 276 6.39 14.16 2.24
C ARG A 276 7.64 13.70 3.02
N LEU A 277 8.40 12.80 2.39
CA LEU A 277 9.60 12.17 2.94
C LEU A 277 10.86 12.97 2.62
#